data_AF-A0A7V3C6N7-F1
#
_entry.id   AF-A0A7V3C6N7-F1
#
_cell.length_a   1.000
_cell.length_b   1.000
_cell.length_c   1.000
_cell.angle_alpha   90.00
_cell.angle_beta   90.00
_cell.angle_gamma   90.00
#
_symmetry.space_group_name_H-M   'P 1'
#
loop_
_entity.id
_entity.type
_entity.pdbx_description
1 polymer ?
#
loop_
_entity_poly.entity_id
_entity_poly.type
_entity_poly.pdbx_seq_one_letter_code
_entity_poly.pdbx_strand_id
1 'polypeptide(L)'
;MAADLKDILEQLKLERSILKDGGYGRSVRTPWRPTTLFRDSVTCLNFGEEVRKHPCSECLLWEWVPEAARNEDIPCHHIPLNEKGDSIASLEETADRDYAEQALLEWLDTTILKLEDRLRGGEQIPSTT
;
A
#
# COMPACT_ATOMS: atom_id res chain seq x y z
N MET A 1 4.88 14.17 10.30
CA MET A 1 5.34 14.97 9.14
C MET A 1 4.48 14.55 7.98
N ALA A 2 3.75 15.45 7.33
CA ALA A 2 3.10 15.12 6.08
C ALA A 2 4.22 14.80 5.07
N ALA A 3 4.19 13.61 4.47
CA ALA A 3 5.16 13.27 3.44
C ALA A 3 4.96 14.21 2.25
N ASP A 4 6.03 14.85 1.77
CA ASP A 4 5.95 15.65 0.56
C ASP A 4 5.58 14.75 -0.63
N LEU A 5 4.93 15.31 -1.66
CA LEU A 5 4.46 14.55 -2.83
C LEU A 5 5.53 13.64 -3.44
N LYS A 6 6.80 14.09 -3.40
CA LYS A 6 7.95 13.33 -3.88
C LYS A 6 8.22 12.09 -3.03
N ASP A 7 8.14 12.20 -1.71
CA ASP A 7 8.39 11.08 -0.79
C ASP A 7 7.33 9.99 -0.95
N ILE A 8 6.07 10.40 -1.09
CA ILE A 8 4.96 9.49 -1.38
C ILE A 8 5.24 8.73 -2.68
N LEU A 9 5.65 9.45 -3.71
CA LEU A 9 5.89 8.91 -5.04
C LEU A 9 7.07 7.92 -5.06
N GLU A 10 8.18 8.26 -4.39
CA GLU A 10 9.33 7.35 -4.25
C GLU A 10 8.96 6.10 -3.45
N GLN A 11 8.16 6.22 -2.39
CA GLN A 11 7.71 5.04 -1.65
C GLN A 11 6.81 4.14 -2.50
N LEU A 12 5.86 4.69 -3.25
CA LEU A 12 4.99 3.88 -4.11
C LEU A 12 5.79 3.22 -5.24
N LYS A 13 6.84 3.88 -5.76
CA LYS A 13 7.77 3.26 -6.72
C LYS A 13 8.56 2.11 -6.11
N LEU A 14 9.04 2.27 -4.88
CA LEU A 14 9.72 1.21 -4.13
C LEU A 14 8.77 0.01 -3.93
N GLU A 15 7.56 0.27 -3.46
CA GLU A 15 6.51 -0.73 -3.27
C GLU A 15 6.23 -1.51 -4.56
N ARG A 16 6.08 -0.80 -5.67
CA ARG A 16 5.91 -1.39 -6.99
C ARG A 16 7.09 -2.26 -7.41
N SER A 17 8.33 -1.85 -7.12
CA SER A 17 9.52 -2.67 -7.42
C SER A 17 9.48 -3.96 -6.62
N ILE A 18 9.20 -3.88 -5.31
CA ILE A 18 9.08 -5.05 -4.43
C ILE A 18 8.07 -6.04 -4.99
N LEU A 19 6.90 -5.55 -5.41
CA LEU A 19 5.87 -6.40 -5.99
C LEU A 19 6.32 -7.06 -7.31
N LYS A 20 6.94 -6.29 -8.22
CA LYS A 20 7.44 -6.81 -9.51
C LYS A 20 8.58 -7.82 -9.36
N ASP A 21 9.46 -7.62 -8.39
CA ASP A 21 10.61 -8.46 -8.15
C ASP A 21 10.26 -9.73 -7.35
N GLY A 22 8.97 -9.95 -7.07
CA GLY A 22 8.48 -11.10 -6.29
C GLY A 22 8.85 -10.99 -4.81
N GLY A 23 9.07 -9.79 -4.30
CA GLY A 23 9.54 -9.48 -2.94
C GLY A 23 8.60 -9.88 -1.81
N TYR A 24 7.37 -10.28 -2.15
CA TYR A 24 6.43 -10.95 -1.24
C TYR A 24 6.54 -12.48 -1.28
N GLY A 25 7.54 -13.06 -1.94
CA GLY A 25 7.79 -14.50 -1.89
C GLY A 25 7.98 -15.00 -0.45
N ARG A 26 7.76 -16.31 -0.22
CA ARG A 26 7.92 -16.93 1.11
C ARG A 26 9.29 -16.56 1.70
N SER A 27 9.27 -15.85 2.82
CA SER A 27 10.48 -15.54 3.60
C SER A 27 11.28 -16.82 3.83
N VAL A 28 12.58 -16.80 3.51
CA VAL A 28 13.49 -17.93 3.79
C VAL A 28 13.61 -18.23 5.29
N ARG A 29 13.32 -17.26 6.15
CA ARG A 29 13.31 -17.41 7.62
C ARG A 29 12.01 -17.98 8.14
N THR A 30 10.90 -17.68 7.48
CA THR A 30 9.54 -18.10 7.89
C THR A 30 8.74 -18.63 6.68
N PRO A 31 9.18 -19.70 6.01
CA PRO A 31 8.54 -20.17 4.78
C PRO A 31 7.13 -20.73 4.98
N TRP A 32 6.72 -20.97 6.23
CA TRP A 32 5.37 -21.39 6.62
C TRP A 32 4.39 -20.23 6.81
N ARG A 33 4.86 -18.98 6.94
CA ARG A 33 4.01 -17.81 7.16
C ARG A 33 3.68 -17.18 5.79
N PRO A 34 2.39 -17.04 5.42
CA PRO A 34 2.02 -16.29 4.23
C PRO A 34 2.42 -14.82 4.42
N THR A 35 2.94 -14.21 3.37
CA THR A 35 3.26 -12.78 3.33
C THR A 35 2.00 -12.00 3.02
N THR A 36 1.83 -10.87 3.69
CA THR A 36 0.68 -9.97 3.55
C THR A 36 1.10 -8.77 2.72
N LEU A 37 0.36 -8.49 1.64
CA LEU A 37 0.64 -7.33 0.77
C LEU A 37 0.57 -6.04 1.58
N PHE A 38 1.44 -5.07 1.27
CA PHE A 38 1.74 -3.88 2.09
C PHE A 38 2.27 -4.17 3.51
N ARG A 39 1.60 -4.99 4.32
CA ARG A 39 1.96 -5.20 5.74
C ARG A 39 3.34 -5.82 5.92
N ASP A 40 3.73 -6.75 5.06
CA ASP A 40 5.07 -7.35 5.03
C ASP A 40 6.00 -6.66 4.02
N SER A 41 5.68 -5.44 3.59
CA SER A 41 6.60 -4.60 2.82
C SER A 41 7.48 -3.76 3.73
N VAL A 42 8.71 -3.51 3.31
CA VAL A 42 9.59 -2.49 3.94
C VAL A 42 9.00 -1.08 3.87
N THR A 43 7.95 -0.87 3.07
CA THR A 43 7.22 0.41 3.00
C THR A 43 6.24 0.61 4.16
N CYS A 44 5.90 -0.44 4.90
CA CYS A 44 5.04 -0.37 6.07
C CYS A 44 5.79 0.20 7.28
N LEU A 45 5.19 1.17 7.97
CA LEU A 45 5.73 1.72 9.24
C LEU A 45 5.84 0.67 10.36
N ASN A 46 5.13 -0.45 10.23
CA ASN A 46 5.12 -1.53 11.20
C ASN A 46 5.73 -2.83 10.63
N PHE A 47 6.56 -2.73 9.58
CA PHE A 47 7.26 -3.87 9.01
C PHE A 47 8.11 -4.60 10.05
N GLY A 48 8.01 -5.93 10.11
CA GLY A 48 8.76 -6.76 11.05
C GLY A 48 8.31 -6.65 12.52
N GLU A 49 7.29 -5.85 12.81
CA GLU A 49 6.76 -5.67 14.15
C GLU A 49 5.63 -6.66 14.44
N GLU A 50 5.76 -7.41 15.53
CA GLU A 50 4.74 -8.34 16.02
C GLU A 50 3.50 -7.60 16.55
N VAL A 51 3.72 -6.45 17.17
CA VAL A 51 2.67 -5.57 17.70
C VAL A 51 2.78 -4.22 17.01
N ARG A 52 1.64 -3.65 16.59
CA ARG A 52 1.58 -2.32 15.97
C ARG A 52 2.19 -1.26 16.91
N LYS A 53 3.33 -0.70 16.52
CA LYS A 53 4.03 0.38 17.24
C LYS A 53 3.67 1.77 16.74
N HIS A 54 3.35 1.88 15.45
CA HIS A 54 2.99 3.13 14.78
C HIS A 54 1.53 3.10 14.33
N PRO A 55 0.75 4.18 14.55
CA PRO A 55 -0.61 4.24 14.06
C PRO A 55 -0.62 4.29 12.52
N CYS A 56 -1.50 3.51 11.89
CA CYS A 56 -1.59 3.47 10.43
C CYS A 56 -2.02 4.82 9.82
N SER A 57 -2.60 5.72 10.63
CA SER A 57 -2.94 7.09 10.23
C SER A 57 -1.75 7.99 9.92
N GLU A 58 -0.55 7.60 10.33
CA GLU A 58 0.69 8.30 9.99
C GLU A 58 1.35 7.74 8.72
N CYS A 59 0.82 6.65 8.15
CA CYS A 59 1.32 6.08 6.92
C CYS A 59 0.91 6.93 5.71
N LEU A 60 1.80 7.09 4.73
CA LEU A 60 1.49 7.72 3.45
C LEU A 60 0.30 7.09 2.71
N LEU A 61 0.03 5.80 2.93
CA LEU A 61 -1.12 5.13 2.30
C LEU A 61 -2.48 5.60 2.85
N TRP A 62 -2.48 6.34 3.96
CA TRP A 62 -3.70 6.75 4.66
C TRP A 62 -4.65 7.59 3.82
N GLU A 63 -4.15 8.36 2.86
CA GLU A 63 -4.99 9.18 1.98
C GLU A 63 -5.94 8.34 1.11
N TRP A 64 -5.59 7.10 0.82
CA TRP A 64 -6.41 6.17 0.03
C TRP A 64 -7.28 5.23 0.87
N VAL A 65 -7.15 5.26 2.20
CA VAL A 65 -7.95 4.41 3.09
C VAL A 65 -9.38 4.95 3.18
N PRO A 66 -10.40 4.16 2.81
CA PRO A 66 -11.81 4.57 2.94
C PRO A 66 -12.15 4.88 4.40
N GLU A 67 -12.97 5.91 4.63
CA GLU A 67 -13.34 6.32 6.00
C GLU A 67 -13.94 5.18 6.83
N ALA A 68 -14.77 4.35 6.20
CA ALA A 68 -15.40 3.19 6.82
C ALA A 68 -14.38 2.14 7.31
N ALA A 69 -13.19 2.07 6.68
CA ALA A 69 -12.16 1.08 6.99
C ALA A 69 -11.03 1.62 7.89
N ARG A 70 -11.08 2.89 8.29
CA ARG A 70 -10.02 3.52 9.10
C ARG A 70 -9.85 2.89 10.49
N ASN A 71 -10.89 2.24 11.00
CA ASN A 71 -10.88 1.58 12.31
C ASN A 71 -10.56 0.08 12.24
N GLU A 72 -10.31 -0.47 11.05
CA GLU A 72 -9.92 -1.86 10.87
C GLU A 72 -8.50 -2.14 11.41
N ASP A 73 -8.19 -3.41 11.64
CA ASP A 73 -6.88 -3.81 12.17
C ASP A 73 -5.73 -3.46 11.20
N ILE A 74 -5.97 -3.64 9.89
CA ILE A 74 -5.04 -3.30 8.81
C ILE A 74 -5.75 -2.42 7.76
N PRO A 75 -5.92 -1.11 8.03
CA PRO A 75 -6.73 -0.24 7.18
C PRO A 75 -6.29 -0.16 5.71
N CYS A 76 -4.98 -0.26 5.45
CA CYS A 76 -4.44 -0.21 4.08
C CYS A 76 -4.84 -1.40 3.21
N HIS A 77 -5.31 -2.52 3.79
CA HIS A 77 -5.80 -3.65 3.00
C HIS A 77 -7.17 -3.40 2.38
N HIS A 78 -7.88 -2.37 2.84
CA HIS A 78 -9.20 -1.98 2.33
C HIS A 78 -9.13 -0.86 1.29
N ILE A 79 -7.93 -0.48 0.85
CA ILE A 79 -7.76 0.46 -0.26
C ILE A 79 -8.38 -0.17 -1.53
N PRO A 80 -9.31 0.53 -2.21
CA PRO A 80 -9.86 0.07 -3.47
C PRO A 80 -8.76 0.06 -4.55
N LEU A 81 -8.49 -1.10 -5.10
CA LEU A 81 -7.47 -1.32 -6.13
C LEU A 81 -8.03 -1.06 -7.53
N ASN A 82 -9.34 -1.24 -7.73
CA ASN A 82 -9.99 -1.09 -9.03
C ASN A 82 -11.41 -0.49 -8.93
N GLU A 83 -12.04 -0.27 -10.09
CA GLU A 83 -13.37 0.35 -10.19
C GLU A 83 -14.52 -0.48 -9.57
N LYS A 84 -14.30 -1.79 -9.37
CA LYS A 84 -15.27 -2.66 -8.69
C LYS A 84 -15.23 -2.51 -7.17
N GLY A 85 -14.19 -1.85 -6.65
CA GLY A 85 -13.96 -1.72 -5.22
C GLY A 85 -13.23 -2.92 -4.61
N ASP A 86 -12.63 -3.80 -5.43
CA ASP A 86 -11.82 -4.90 -4.89
C ASP A 86 -10.64 -4.32 -4.11
N SER A 87 -10.30 -4.96 -2.99
CA SER A 87 -9.22 -4.58 -2.10
C SER A 87 -8.37 -5.80 -1.75
N ILE A 88 -7.19 -5.62 -1.14
CA ILE A 88 -6.36 -6.76 -0.70
C ILE A 88 -7.16 -7.67 0.22
N ALA A 89 -7.91 -7.09 1.17
CA ALA A 89 -8.74 -7.84 2.11
C ALA A 89 -9.77 -8.73 1.38
N SER A 90 -10.51 -8.18 0.40
CA SER A 90 -11.54 -8.95 -0.32
C SER A 90 -10.95 -10.00 -1.26
N LEU A 91 -9.76 -9.76 -1.81
CA LEU A 91 -9.11 -10.70 -2.74
C LEU A 91 -8.40 -11.84 -1.99
N GLU A 92 -7.84 -11.58 -0.81
CA GLU A 92 -7.28 -12.63 0.05
C GLU A 92 -8.35 -13.60 0.57
N GLU A 93 -9.59 -13.13 0.83
CA GLU A 93 -10.73 -14.00 1.16
C GLU A 93 -11.05 -15.02 0.05
N THR A 94 -10.85 -14.65 -1.21
CA THR A 94 -11.05 -15.53 -2.36
C THR A 94 -9.85 -16.45 -2.65
N ALA A 95 -8.78 -16.33 -1.86
CA ALA A 95 -7.50 -17.05 -2.02
C ALA A 95 -6.83 -16.85 -3.39
N ASP A 96 -7.18 -15.79 -4.13
CA ASP A 96 -6.59 -15.46 -5.43
C ASP A 96 -5.43 -14.47 -5.25
N ARG A 97 -4.29 -15.01 -4.84
CA ARG A 97 -3.09 -14.20 -4.57
C ARG A 97 -2.55 -13.56 -5.84
N ASP A 98 -2.52 -14.29 -6.95
CA ASP A 98 -1.99 -13.79 -8.22
C ASP A 98 -2.85 -12.61 -8.72
N TYR A 99 -4.17 -12.71 -8.57
CA TYR A 99 -5.06 -11.59 -8.90
C TYR A 99 -4.89 -10.41 -7.94
N ALA A 100 -4.70 -10.65 -6.63
CA ALA A 100 -4.43 -9.57 -5.68
C ALA A 100 -3.13 -8.82 -6.00
N GLU A 101 -2.06 -9.54 -6.36
CA GLU A 101 -0.80 -8.94 -6.79
C GLU A 101 -0.95 -8.17 -8.10
N GLN A 102 -1.69 -8.71 -9.07
CA GLN A 102 -1.96 -8.00 -10.32
C GLN A 102 -2.78 -6.71 -10.10
N ALA A 103 -3.87 -6.79 -9.34
CA ALA A 103 -4.73 -5.65 -9.05
C ALA A 103 -3.96 -4.56 -8.29
N LEU A 104 -3.11 -4.95 -7.34
CA LEU A 104 -2.26 -4.01 -6.62
C LEU A 104 -1.22 -3.37 -7.55
N LEU A 105 -0.64 -4.13 -8.47
CA LEU A 105 0.34 -3.61 -9.41
C LEU A 105 -0.28 -2.56 -10.35
N GLU A 106 -1.48 -2.84 -10.88
CA GLU A 106 -2.24 -1.91 -11.73
C GLU A 106 -2.62 -0.63 -10.97
N TRP A 107 -3.02 -0.78 -9.69
CA TRP A 107 -3.31 0.33 -8.80
C TRP A 107 -2.06 1.20 -8.57
N LEU A 108 -0.91 0.60 -8.29
CA LEU A 108 0.36 1.30 -8.10
C LEU A 108 0.78 2.06 -9.36
N ASP A 109 0.73 1.42 -10.53
CA ASP A 109 1.06 2.04 -11.82
C ASP A 109 0.16 3.26 -12.07
N THR A 110 -1.16 3.12 -11.90
CA THR A 110 -2.13 4.20 -12.11
C THR A 110 -1.93 5.34 -11.12
N THR A 111 -1.71 5.02 -9.85
CA THR A 111 -1.56 6.01 -8.77
C THR A 111 -0.26 6.80 -8.93
N ILE A 112 0.85 6.13 -9.24
CA ILE A 112 2.14 6.78 -9.52
C ILE A 112 2.01 7.73 -10.71
N LEU A 113 1.38 7.30 -11.81
CA LEU A 113 1.18 8.16 -12.99
C LEU A 113 0.40 9.44 -12.64
N LYS A 114 -0.67 9.33 -11.83
CA LYS A 114 -1.44 10.49 -11.36
C LYS A 114 -0.61 11.42 -10.48
N LEU A 115 0.20 10.88 -9.57
CA LEU A 115 1.08 11.67 -8.69
C LEU A 115 2.21 12.35 -9.47
N GLU A 116 2.80 11.67 -10.44
CA GLU A 116 3.81 12.26 -11.35
C GLU A 116 3.21 13.41 -12.17
N ASP A 117 1.96 13.28 -12.60
CA ASP A 117 1.27 14.36 -13.32
C ASP A 117 1.00 15.57 -12.44
N ARG A 118 0.51 15.35 -11.21
CA ARG A 118 0.36 16.41 -10.19
C ARG A 118 1.68 17.13 -9.91
N LEU A 119 2.78 16.37 -9.81
CA LEU A 119 4.12 16.91 -9.59
C LEU A 119 4.60 17.77 -10.78
N ARG A 120 4.36 17.34 -12.02
CA ARG A 120 4.67 18.13 -13.23
C ARG A 120 3.79 19.37 -13.37
N GLY A 121 2.52 19.27 -12.96
CA GLY A 121 1.55 20.36 -12.93
C GLY A 121 1.81 21.41 -11.85
N GLY A 122 2.76 21.18 -10.95
CA GLY A 122 3.12 22.11 -9.87
C GLY A 122 2.14 22.12 -8.69
N GLU A 123 1.30 21.09 -8.56
CA GLU A 123 0.31 21.02 -7.50
C GLU A 123 0.96 20.62 -6.17
N GLN A 124 0.96 21.55 -5.21
CA GLN A 124 1.37 21.28 -3.83
C GLN A 124 0.22 20.58 -3.09
N ILE A 125 0.50 19.46 -2.43
CA ILE A 125 -0.47 18.81 -1.54
C ILE A 125 -0.81 19.80 -0.42
N PRO A 126 -2.09 20.13 -0.16
CA PRO A 126 -2.43 21.02 0.93
C PRO A 126 -1.98 20.38 2.24
N SER A 127 -1.07 21.06 2.96
CA SER A 127 -0.70 20.71 4.32
C SER A 127 -1.92 20.92 5.22
N THR A 128 -2.63 19.85 5.55
CA THR A 128 -3.73 19.89 6.51
C THR A 128 -3.17 20.29 7.87
N THR A 129 -3.61 21.45 8.37
CA THR A 129 -3.36 21.97 9.73
C THR A 129 -4.25 21.26 10.74
#